data_AF-A0A1G2DZM3-F1
#
_entry.id   AF-A0A1G2DZM3-F1
#
_cell.length_a   1.000
_cell.length_b   1.000
_cell.length_c   1.000
_cell.angle_alpha   90.00
_cell.angle_beta   90.00
_cell.angle_gamma   90.00
#
_symmetry.space_group_name_H-M   'P 1'
#
loop_
_entity.id
_entity.type
_entity.pdbx_description
1 polymer ?
#
loop_
_entity_poly.entity_id
_entity_poly.type
_entity_poly.pdbx_seq_one_letter_code
_entity_poly.pdbx_strand_id
1 'polypeptide(L)'
;MKTTMVSRTLSVHKEHEFLLKLETAGLNEELAQRVINSKGNDLATKLVRLIQNGGFEPTTSQKRAREIMGKNFFGVEEAVKHFGVNPTRQQLAALSEIPFSEAVLEQSKNTRVLVAVFPLSILEVRGKVEHKLFYNHEDAWYNKQSFAKERGEVNWQLVCKTPVDNSISKNWQEQQALIAKDDEVPSAQVIVYTIIGHYLATGERLFEHIYVRTSSVDSGGYRVYVGYFDSLGLYVNYYWDDNRRDYLGVSSARKF
;
A
#
# COMPACT_ATOMS: atom_id res chain seq x y z
N MET A 1 8.17 -23.94 -40.42
CA MET A 1 7.86 -22.84 -39.47
C MET A 1 6.60 -23.22 -38.72
N LYS A 2 6.67 -23.45 -37.40
CA LYS A 2 5.48 -23.63 -36.57
C LYS A 2 4.88 -22.24 -36.33
N THR A 3 3.78 -21.94 -37.02
CA THR A 3 2.95 -20.77 -36.72
C THR A 3 2.32 -21.02 -35.35
N THR A 4 2.84 -20.36 -34.32
CA THR A 4 2.20 -20.35 -32.99
C THR A 4 0.86 -19.62 -33.16
N MET A 5 -0.23 -20.36 -33.33
CA MET A 5 -1.57 -19.79 -33.28
C MET A 5 -1.78 -19.24 -31.87
N VAL A 6 -1.78 -17.91 -31.74
CA VAL A 6 -2.25 -17.25 -30.54
C VAL A 6 -3.76 -17.50 -30.47
N SER A 7 -4.21 -18.36 -29.57
CA SER A 7 -5.64 -18.58 -29.36
C SER A 7 -6.28 -17.29 -28.88
N ARG A 8 -7.38 -16.87 -29.53
CA ARG A 8 -8.13 -15.69 -29.11
C ARG A 8 -8.77 -15.93 -27.74
N THR A 9 -8.52 -15.00 -26.82
CA THR A 9 -9.07 -15.01 -25.45
C THR A 9 -10.31 -14.13 -25.30
N LEU A 10 -10.52 -13.15 -26.19
CA LEU A 10 -11.69 -12.27 -26.18
C LEU A 10 -12.80 -12.83 -27.07
N SER A 11 -14.06 -12.58 -26.71
CA SER A 11 -15.20 -12.89 -27.58
C SER A 11 -15.32 -11.83 -28.67
N VAL A 12 -15.85 -12.23 -29.83
CA VAL A 12 -16.06 -11.32 -30.99
C VAL A 12 -16.86 -10.06 -30.61
N HIS A 13 -17.86 -10.21 -29.73
CA HIS A 13 -18.64 -9.07 -29.25
C HIS A 13 -17.78 -8.06 -28.46
N LYS A 14 -16.91 -8.54 -27.57
CA LYS A 14 -16.01 -7.68 -26.78
C LYS A 14 -14.93 -7.03 -27.64
N GLU A 15 -14.44 -7.73 -28.67
CA GLU A 15 -13.50 -7.16 -29.65
C GLU A 15 -14.11 -5.95 -30.36
N HIS A 16 -15.34 -6.11 -30.86
CA HIS A 16 -16.04 -5.04 -31.57
C HIS A 16 -16.36 -3.85 -30.67
N GLU A 17 -16.89 -4.09 -29.47
CA GLU A 17 -17.20 -3.01 -28.53
C GLU A 17 -15.94 -2.24 -28.11
N PHE A 18 -14.83 -2.95 -27.84
CA PHE A 18 -13.56 -2.32 -27.48
C PHE A 18 -13.02 -1.43 -28.60
N LEU A 19 -13.03 -1.90 -29.85
CA LEU A 19 -12.61 -1.11 -31.00
C LEU A 19 -13.47 0.14 -31.18
N LEU A 20 -14.80 0.03 -31.08
CA LEU A 20 -15.71 1.19 -31.16
C LEU A 20 -15.39 2.24 -30.08
N LYS A 21 -15.08 1.81 -28.85
CA LYS A 21 -14.69 2.72 -27.76
C LYS A 21 -13.37 3.43 -28.06
N LEU A 22 -12.37 2.72 -28.60
CA LEU A 22 -11.10 3.31 -28.97
C LEU A 22 -11.23 4.28 -30.16
N GLU A 23 -12.01 3.94 -31.18
CA GLU A 23 -12.29 4.81 -32.32
C GLU A 23 -13.00 6.09 -31.87
N THR A 24 -14.00 5.97 -30.98
CA THR A 24 -14.67 7.12 -30.35
C THR A 24 -13.70 7.99 -29.56
N ALA A 25 -12.67 7.38 -28.94
CA ALA A 25 -11.60 8.09 -28.24
C ALA A 25 -10.52 8.68 -29.18
N GLY A 26 -10.63 8.47 -30.50
CA GLY A 26 -9.74 9.04 -31.51
C GLY A 26 -8.70 8.07 -32.09
N LEU A 27 -8.79 6.76 -31.84
CA LEU A 27 -7.97 5.78 -32.56
C LEU A 27 -8.38 5.77 -34.04
N ASN A 28 -7.47 6.15 -34.93
CA ASN A 28 -7.66 6.10 -36.38
C ASN A 28 -6.71 5.06 -37.03
N GLU A 29 -6.84 4.85 -38.34
CA GLU A 29 -6.02 3.87 -39.07
C GLU A 29 -4.52 4.08 -38.89
N GLU A 30 -4.06 5.34 -38.89
CA GLU A 30 -2.64 5.66 -38.70
C GLU A 30 -2.15 5.22 -37.31
N LEU A 31 -2.88 5.58 -36.26
CA LEU A 31 -2.55 5.20 -34.89
C LEU A 31 -2.65 3.68 -34.68
N ALA A 32 -3.66 3.03 -35.24
CA ALA A 32 -3.79 1.58 -35.23
C ALA A 32 -2.59 0.91 -35.91
N GLN A 33 -2.19 1.40 -37.08
CA GLN A 33 -1.02 0.88 -37.81
C GLN A 33 0.28 1.09 -37.03
N ARG A 34 0.42 2.20 -36.29
CA ARG A 34 1.57 2.42 -35.39
C ARG A 34 1.63 1.38 -34.26
N VAL A 35 0.48 1.01 -33.68
CA VAL A 35 0.42 -0.07 -32.68
C VAL A 35 0.81 -1.41 -33.30
N ILE A 36 0.27 -1.74 -34.49
CA ILE A 36 0.58 -2.97 -35.23
C ILE A 36 2.06 -3.09 -35.57
N ASN A 37 2.67 -1.99 -36.02
CA ASN A 37 4.08 -1.94 -36.40
C ASN A 37 5.03 -1.83 -35.20
N SER A 38 4.51 -1.74 -33.97
CA SER A 38 5.36 -1.56 -32.79
C SER A 38 6.23 -2.80 -32.55
N LYS A 39 7.55 -2.57 -32.42
CA LYS A 39 8.52 -3.64 -32.22
C LYS A 39 8.18 -4.44 -30.97
N GLY A 40 8.04 -5.76 -31.12
CA GLY A 40 7.77 -6.66 -30.00
C GLY A 40 6.43 -6.39 -29.28
N ASN A 41 5.46 -5.75 -29.95
CA ASN A 41 4.17 -5.39 -29.38
C ASN A 41 4.24 -4.39 -28.20
N ASP A 42 5.26 -3.53 -28.18
CA ASP A 42 5.54 -2.58 -27.09
C ASP A 42 4.36 -1.64 -26.81
N LEU A 43 3.75 -1.05 -27.85
CA LEU A 43 2.66 -0.09 -27.67
C LEU A 43 1.39 -0.76 -27.12
N ALA A 44 1.04 -1.95 -27.60
CA ALA A 44 -0.09 -2.69 -27.05
C ALA A 44 0.19 -3.12 -25.61
N THR A 45 1.43 -3.52 -25.29
CA THR A 45 1.84 -3.86 -23.92
C THR A 45 1.70 -2.65 -22.99
N LYS A 46 2.07 -1.45 -23.44
CA LYS A 46 1.87 -0.20 -22.70
C LYS A 46 0.39 0.11 -22.48
N LEU A 47 -0.45 -0.05 -23.50
CA LEU A 47 -1.90 0.15 -23.37
C LEU A 47 -2.52 -0.84 -22.37
N VAL A 48 -2.15 -2.13 -22.45
CA VAL A 48 -2.63 -3.14 -21.51
C VAL A 48 -2.19 -2.81 -20.09
N ARG A 49 -0.92 -2.41 -19.88
CA ARG A 49 -0.43 -1.98 -18.56
C ARG A 49 -1.19 -0.77 -18.04
N LEU A 50 -1.42 0.23 -18.89
CA LEU A 50 -2.18 1.43 -18.52
C LEU A 50 -3.59 1.05 -18.05
N ILE A 51 -4.28 0.18 -18.79
CA ILE A 51 -5.63 -0.30 -18.42
C ILE A 51 -5.58 -1.10 -17.11
N GLN A 52 -4.62 -2.01 -16.95
CA GLN A 52 -4.43 -2.80 -15.73
C GLN A 52 -4.16 -1.93 -14.50
N ASN A 53 -3.46 -0.80 -14.68
CA ASN A 53 -3.16 0.18 -13.65
C ASN A 53 -4.28 1.23 -13.47
N GLY A 54 -5.47 1.01 -14.04
CA GLY A 54 -6.59 1.94 -13.89
C GLY A 54 -6.40 3.29 -14.60
N GLY A 55 -5.60 3.33 -15.66
CA GLY A 55 -5.27 4.56 -16.38
C GLY A 55 -4.11 5.35 -15.79
N PHE A 56 -3.41 4.80 -14.79
CA PHE A 56 -2.30 5.48 -14.13
C PHE A 56 -0.95 5.22 -14.82
N GLU A 57 -0.18 6.30 -15.01
CA GLU A 57 1.22 6.24 -15.41
C GLU A 57 2.10 6.92 -14.33
N PRO A 58 3.13 6.23 -13.80
CA PRO A 58 3.99 6.79 -12.77
C PRO A 58 4.86 7.94 -13.30
N THR A 59 5.00 8.97 -12.47
CA THR A 59 5.88 10.13 -12.73
C THR A 59 7.35 9.73 -12.69
N THR A 60 8.24 10.59 -13.19
CA THR A 60 9.69 10.37 -13.12
C THR A 60 10.17 10.20 -11.68
N SER A 61 9.67 11.02 -10.74
CA SER A 61 10.04 10.92 -9.32
C SER A 61 9.58 9.59 -8.70
N GLN A 62 8.39 9.10 -9.03
CA GLN A 62 7.92 7.79 -8.59
C GLN A 62 8.73 6.63 -9.18
N LYS A 63 9.05 6.68 -10.48
CA LYS A 63 9.91 5.68 -11.13
C LYS A 63 11.27 5.62 -10.44
N ARG A 64 11.86 6.78 -10.14
CA ARG A 64 13.15 6.87 -9.46
C ARG A 64 13.10 6.36 -8.01
N ALA A 65 12.06 6.74 -7.26
CA ALA A 65 11.87 6.23 -5.89
C ALA A 65 11.69 4.71 -5.87
N ARG A 66 10.97 4.14 -6.84
CA ARG A 66 10.84 2.68 -7.02
C ARG A 66 12.20 2.02 -7.26
N GLU A 67 13.06 2.60 -8.11
CA GLU A 67 14.41 2.08 -8.35
C GLU A 67 15.25 2.04 -7.06
N ILE A 68 15.18 3.10 -6.25
CA ILE A 68 15.94 3.23 -4.99
C ILE A 68 15.41 2.26 -3.91
N MET A 69 14.10 2.27 -3.70
CA MET A 69 13.43 1.53 -2.62
C MET A 69 13.26 0.03 -2.94
N GLY A 70 13.28 -0.34 -4.23
CA GLY A 70 13.16 -1.72 -4.69
C GLY A 70 11.89 -2.39 -4.19
N LYS A 71 12.03 -3.53 -3.51
CA LYS A 71 10.89 -4.27 -2.94
C LYS A 71 10.18 -3.54 -1.78
N ASN A 72 10.79 -2.51 -1.20
CA ASN A 72 10.19 -1.72 -0.12
C ASN A 72 9.48 -0.46 -0.68
N PHE A 73 9.01 -0.52 -1.92
CA PHE A 73 8.16 0.48 -2.55
C PHE A 73 6.75 -0.11 -2.78
N PHE A 74 5.73 0.54 -2.23
CA PHE A 74 4.33 0.23 -2.48
C PHE A 74 3.65 1.49 -3.02
N GLY A 75 3.59 1.64 -4.34
CA GLY A 75 3.06 2.82 -4.99
C GLY A 75 1.59 2.69 -5.41
N VAL A 76 1.16 3.62 -6.27
CA VAL A 76 -0.21 3.64 -6.81
C VAL A 76 -0.53 2.36 -7.57
N GLU A 77 0.42 1.83 -8.35
CA GLU A 77 0.24 0.58 -9.11
C GLU A 77 -0.03 -0.61 -8.18
N GLU A 78 0.73 -0.75 -7.10
CA GLU A 78 0.53 -1.79 -6.09
C GLU A 78 -0.82 -1.61 -5.37
N ALA A 79 -1.19 -0.38 -5.01
CA ALA A 79 -2.48 -0.10 -4.39
C ALA A 79 -3.65 -0.51 -5.31
N VAL A 80 -3.59 -0.16 -6.59
CA VAL A 80 -4.62 -0.52 -7.59
C VAL A 80 -4.69 -2.03 -7.72
N LYS A 81 -3.54 -2.70 -7.88
CA LYS A 81 -3.47 -4.14 -8.07
C LYS A 81 -3.95 -4.94 -6.86
N HIS A 82 -3.50 -4.57 -5.66
CA HIS A 82 -3.68 -5.40 -4.45
C HIS A 82 -4.89 -5.01 -3.61
N PHE A 83 -5.31 -3.74 -3.66
CA PHE A 83 -6.50 -3.28 -2.95
C PHE A 83 -7.66 -2.91 -3.87
N GLY A 84 -7.48 -2.93 -5.20
CA GLY A 84 -8.52 -2.52 -6.13
C GLY A 84 -8.96 -1.08 -5.87
N VAL A 85 -8.03 -0.19 -5.52
CA VAL A 85 -8.35 1.25 -5.44
C VAL A 85 -8.60 1.78 -6.83
N ASN A 86 -9.50 2.76 -6.94
CA ASN A 86 -9.74 3.50 -8.16
C ASN A 86 -9.43 4.98 -7.90
N PRO A 87 -8.16 5.40 -8.07
CA PRO A 87 -7.72 6.74 -7.72
C PRO A 87 -8.48 7.84 -8.47
N THR A 88 -8.93 8.86 -7.76
CA THR A 88 -9.42 10.08 -8.41
C THR A 88 -8.27 10.91 -8.96
N ARG A 89 -8.54 11.84 -9.90
CA ARG A 89 -7.53 12.77 -10.39
C ARG A 89 -6.88 13.59 -9.26
N GLN A 90 -7.65 13.96 -8.24
CA GLN A 90 -7.14 14.69 -7.07
C GLN A 90 -6.19 13.83 -6.24
N GLN A 91 -6.53 12.55 -6.02
CA GLN A 91 -5.64 11.62 -5.32
C GLN A 91 -4.34 11.36 -6.09
N LEU A 92 -4.43 11.20 -7.41
CA LEU A 92 -3.25 11.07 -8.27
C LEU A 92 -2.38 12.33 -8.26
N ALA A 93 -3.00 13.52 -8.22
CA ALA A 93 -2.26 14.78 -8.09
C ALA A 93 -1.55 14.86 -6.73
N ALA A 94 -2.21 14.47 -5.64
CA ALA A 94 -1.62 14.44 -4.29
C ALA A 94 -0.43 13.49 -4.17
N LEU A 95 -0.41 12.40 -4.96
CA LEU A 95 0.68 11.42 -4.98
C LEU A 95 1.69 11.63 -6.12
N SER A 96 1.51 12.69 -6.92
CA SER A 96 2.31 12.91 -8.14
C SER A 96 3.81 13.02 -7.85
N GLU A 97 4.15 13.71 -6.75
CA GLU A 97 5.53 13.89 -6.31
C GLU A 97 5.84 13.10 -5.04
N ILE A 98 7.07 12.57 -4.98
CA ILE A 98 7.61 11.91 -3.79
C ILE A 98 8.14 12.99 -2.84
N PRO A 99 7.62 13.10 -1.60
CA PRO A 99 7.99 14.18 -0.69
C PRO A 99 9.32 13.93 0.04
N PHE A 100 10.07 12.89 -0.34
CA PHE A 100 11.35 12.52 0.25
C PHE A 100 12.47 12.62 -0.79
N SER A 101 13.60 13.22 -0.41
CA SER A 101 14.75 13.31 -1.30
C SER A 101 15.35 11.93 -1.58
N GLU A 102 16.02 11.77 -2.73
CA GLU A 102 16.72 10.51 -3.05
C GLU A 102 17.70 10.10 -1.95
N ALA A 103 18.39 11.06 -1.30
CA ALA A 103 19.29 10.77 -0.19
C ALA A 103 18.57 10.15 1.01
N VAL A 104 17.36 10.64 1.34
CA VAL A 104 16.53 10.05 2.40
C VAL A 104 16.06 8.65 2.03
N LEU A 105 15.65 8.44 0.77
CA LEU A 105 15.25 7.14 0.26
C LEU A 105 16.40 6.14 0.29
N GLU A 106 17.58 6.52 -0.16
CA GLU A 106 18.79 5.68 -0.14
C GLU A 106 19.18 5.25 1.28
N GLN A 107 19.08 6.16 2.25
CA GLN A 107 19.32 5.84 3.66
C GLN A 107 18.26 4.91 4.25
N SER A 108 17.03 4.96 3.73
CA SER A 108 15.87 4.27 4.30
C SER A 108 15.53 2.96 3.59
N LYS A 109 16.10 2.71 2.41
CA LYS A 109 15.66 1.64 1.48
C LYS A 109 15.64 0.23 2.07
N ASN A 110 16.41 -0.04 3.12
CA ASN A 110 16.46 -1.35 3.77
C ASN A 110 15.65 -1.42 5.07
N THR A 111 15.32 -0.28 5.66
CA THR A 111 14.73 -0.18 7.01
C THR A 111 13.29 0.31 6.97
N ARG A 112 12.85 0.91 5.86
CA ARG A 112 11.52 1.51 5.70
C ARG A 112 10.84 1.08 4.40
N VAL A 113 9.51 1.16 4.40
CA VAL A 113 8.67 1.01 3.21
C VAL A 113 8.15 2.38 2.82
N LEU A 114 8.37 2.79 1.57
CA LEU A 114 7.73 3.96 0.98
C LEU A 114 6.37 3.53 0.43
N VAL A 115 5.30 4.06 0.97
CA VAL A 115 3.93 3.64 0.68
C VAL A 115 3.05 4.82 0.24
N ALA A 116 2.36 4.66 -0.88
CA ALA A 116 1.27 5.53 -1.32
C ALA A 116 -0.01 5.12 -0.59
N VAL A 117 -0.34 5.81 0.49
CA VAL A 117 -1.54 5.52 1.28
C VAL A 117 -2.75 6.10 0.57
N PHE A 118 -3.75 5.26 0.32
CA PHE A 118 -5.07 5.66 -0.15
C PHE A 118 -6.06 5.67 1.01
N PRO A 119 -7.16 6.44 0.92
CA PRO A 119 -8.15 6.52 1.97
C PRO A 119 -9.00 5.25 2.03
N LEU A 120 -8.44 4.18 2.58
CA LEU A 120 -9.07 2.90 2.87
C LEU A 120 -8.99 2.63 4.36
N SER A 121 -10.14 2.41 4.98
CA SER A 121 -10.21 2.01 6.38
C SER A 121 -9.69 0.59 6.60
N ILE A 122 -9.37 0.24 7.85
CA ILE A 122 -8.96 -1.13 8.23
C ILE A 122 -10.02 -2.14 7.78
N LEU A 123 -11.30 -1.80 7.96
CA LEU A 123 -12.41 -2.66 7.57
C LEU A 123 -12.49 -2.86 6.05
N GLU A 124 -12.23 -1.82 5.27
CA GLU A 124 -12.19 -1.92 3.80
C GLU A 124 -11.00 -2.71 3.30
N VAL A 125 -9.80 -2.49 3.86
CA VAL A 125 -8.62 -3.30 3.54
C VAL A 125 -8.93 -4.77 3.81
N ARG A 126 -9.47 -5.10 4.98
CA ARG A 126 -9.86 -6.48 5.32
C ARG A 126 -10.90 -7.06 4.34
N GLY A 127 -11.88 -6.27 3.91
CA GLY A 127 -12.90 -6.71 2.95
C GLY A 127 -12.40 -6.88 1.51
N LYS A 128 -11.20 -6.39 1.19
CA LYS A 128 -10.61 -6.41 -0.15
C LYS A 128 -9.54 -7.49 -0.36
N VAL A 129 -9.13 -8.17 0.70
CA VAL A 129 -8.02 -9.13 0.68
C VAL A 129 -8.47 -10.52 1.13
N GLU A 130 -7.60 -11.53 0.98
CA GLU A 130 -7.88 -12.87 1.44
C GLU A 130 -8.21 -12.87 2.95
N HIS A 131 -9.31 -13.54 3.31
CA HIS A 131 -9.85 -13.56 4.67
C HIS A 131 -8.79 -13.90 5.73
N LYS A 132 -7.95 -14.91 5.46
CA LYS A 132 -6.86 -15.39 6.32
C LYS A 132 -5.77 -14.37 6.67
N LEU A 133 -5.72 -13.22 6.01
CA LEU A 133 -4.68 -12.22 6.27
C LEU A 133 -4.94 -11.40 7.53
N PHE A 134 -6.13 -11.49 8.11
CA PHE A 134 -6.46 -10.91 9.40
C PHE A 134 -6.78 -12.03 10.38
N TYR A 135 -6.40 -11.86 11.65
CA TYR A 135 -6.76 -12.81 12.70
C TYR A 135 -8.23 -12.69 13.11
N ASN A 136 -8.74 -11.44 13.17
CA ASN A 136 -10.12 -11.14 13.55
C ASN A 136 -10.95 -10.72 12.33
N HIS A 137 -12.16 -11.26 12.23
CA HIS A 137 -13.04 -11.12 11.06
C HIS A 137 -14.42 -10.49 11.42
N GLU A 138 -15.51 -11.23 11.27
CA GLU A 138 -16.90 -10.74 11.36
C GLU A 138 -17.25 -10.22 12.76
N ASP A 139 -16.71 -10.84 13.81
CA ASP A 139 -16.93 -10.47 15.21
C ASP A 139 -15.75 -9.71 15.84
N ALA A 140 -14.86 -9.16 15.01
CA ALA A 140 -13.73 -8.39 15.51
C ALA A 140 -14.18 -7.25 16.43
N TRP A 141 -13.56 -7.15 17.61
CA TRP A 141 -13.89 -6.15 18.64
C TRP A 141 -13.87 -4.70 18.09
N TYR A 142 -13.01 -4.44 17.09
CA TYR A 142 -12.84 -3.13 16.49
C TYR A 142 -13.85 -2.78 15.40
N ASN A 143 -14.77 -3.68 15.02
CA ASN A 143 -15.74 -3.42 13.94
C ASN A 143 -16.63 -2.20 14.20
N LYS A 144 -16.86 -1.85 15.48
CA LYS A 144 -17.65 -0.68 15.88
C LYS A 144 -16.79 0.54 16.20
N GLN A 145 -15.47 0.41 16.27
CA GLN A 145 -14.56 1.46 16.69
C GLN A 145 -14.32 2.49 15.58
N SER A 146 -14.15 3.75 15.96
CA SER A 146 -13.92 4.86 15.03
C SER A 146 -12.61 4.68 14.25
N PHE A 147 -11.51 4.34 14.94
CA PHE A 147 -10.20 4.17 14.30
C PHE A 147 -10.20 3.10 13.20
N ALA A 148 -11.05 2.08 13.30
CA ALA A 148 -11.11 1.02 12.30
C ALA A 148 -11.89 1.43 11.04
N LYS A 149 -12.78 2.42 11.17
CA LYS A 149 -13.60 3.00 10.09
C LYS A 149 -12.98 4.24 9.47
N GLU A 150 -12.03 4.87 10.18
CA GLU A 150 -11.26 5.99 9.67
C GLU A 150 -10.51 5.57 8.41
N ARG A 151 -10.64 6.39 7.36
CA ARG A 151 -10.04 6.10 6.06
C ARG A 151 -8.61 6.65 5.94
N GLY A 152 -8.24 7.61 6.79
CA GLY A 152 -7.03 8.39 6.61
C GLY A 152 -7.09 9.31 5.38
N GLU A 153 -5.94 9.89 5.05
CA GLU A 153 -5.78 10.80 3.91
C GLU A 153 -4.90 10.17 2.83
N VAL A 154 -5.01 10.71 1.61
CA VAL A 154 -4.12 10.32 0.51
C VAL A 154 -2.77 11.02 0.67
N ASN A 155 -1.69 10.26 0.92
CA ASN A 155 -0.34 10.80 1.01
C ASN A 155 0.74 9.71 0.86
N TRP A 156 1.99 10.14 0.73
CA TRP A 156 3.15 9.25 0.84
C TRP A 156 3.58 9.13 2.30
N GLN A 157 3.85 7.91 2.75
CA GLN A 157 4.41 7.61 4.07
C GLN A 157 5.71 6.81 3.93
N LEU A 158 6.67 7.05 4.82
CA LEU A 158 7.92 6.29 4.87
C LEU A 158 8.02 5.55 6.22
N VAL A 159 7.42 4.37 6.27
CA VAL A 159 7.12 3.61 7.49
C VAL A 159 8.25 2.64 7.84
N CYS A 160 8.70 2.63 9.10
CA CYS A 160 9.70 1.67 9.59
C CYS A 160 9.19 0.22 9.56
N LYS A 161 10.07 -0.70 9.16
CA LYS A 161 9.78 -2.14 9.08
C LYS A 161 9.87 -2.86 10.42
N THR A 162 10.56 -2.26 11.37
CA THR A 162 10.78 -2.76 12.73
C THR A 162 10.27 -1.72 13.74
N PRO A 163 9.96 -2.11 14.98
CA PRO A 163 9.67 -1.15 16.03
C PRO A 163 10.84 -0.19 16.22
N VAL A 164 10.57 1.00 16.77
CA VAL A 164 11.63 1.92 17.17
C VAL A 164 12.61 1.21 18.11
N ASP A 165 13.90 1.39 17.88
CA ASP A 165 14.94 0.72 18.66
C ASP A 165 14.79 1.00 20.16
N ASN A 166 14.98 -0.04 20.98
CA ASN A 166 14.83 0.00 22.44
C ASN A 166 13.43 0.42 22.94
N SER A 167 12.39 0.42 22.09
CA SER A 167 11.03 0.82 22.48
C SER A 167 10.22 -0.27 23.20
N ILE A 168 10.69 -1.52 23.22
CA ILE A 168 10.04 -2.59 23.98
C ILE A 168 10.23 -2.40 25.49
N SER A 169 9.38 -3.05 26.28
CA SER A 169 9.41 -2.98 27.75
C SER A 169 9.29 -1.55 28.31
N LYS A 170 8.61 -0.67 27.56
CA LYS A 170 8.41 0.75 27.89
C LYS A 170 6.94 1.13 27.83
N ASN A 171 6.55 2.05 28.69
CA ASN A 171 5.23 2.66 28.60
C ASN A 171 5.17 3.64 27.42
N TRP A 172 3.98 4.14 27.10
CA TRP A 172 3.77 5.03 25.96
C TRP A 172 4.65 6.28 26.03
N GLN A 173 4.75 6.94 27.19
CA GLN A 173 5.56 8.15 27.36
C GLN A 173 7.05 7.89 27.11
N GLU A 174 7.59 6.80 27.65
CA GLU A 174 8.97 6.38 27.42
C GLU A 174 9.24 6.02 25.96
N GLN A 175 8.27 5.41 25.27
CA GLN A 175 8.36 5.12 23.85
C GLN A 175 8.36 6.39 22.98
N GLN A 176 7.50 7.36 23.31
CA GLN A 176 7.47 8.65 22.61
C GLN A 176 8.82 9.37 22.67
N ALA A 177 9.52 9.27 23.80
CA ALA A 177 10.84 9.87 23.97
C ALA A 177 11.95 9.25 23.09
N LEU A 178 11.71 8.07 22.50
CA LEU A 178 12.66 7.39 21.61
C LEU A 178 12.40 7.67 20.13
N ILE A 179 11.28 8.32 19.79
CA ILE A 179 10.95 8.63 18.41
C ILE A 179 11.89 9.71 17.90
N ALA A 180 12.49 9.48 16.74
CA ALA A 180 13.35 10.46 16.11
C ALA A 180 12.58 11.76 15.86
N LYS A 181 13.26 12.91 15.93
CA LYS A 181 12.64 14.23 15.75
C LYS A 181 11.81 14.35 14.47
N ASP A 182 12.32 13.77 13.39
CA ASP A 182 11.72 13.80 12.07
C ASP A 182 10.73 12.64 11.82
N ASP A 183 10.43 11.85 12.85
CA ASP A 183 9.46 10.77 12.82
C ASP A 183 8.21 11.10 13.65
N GLU A 184 7.12 10.42 13.33
CA GLU A 184 5.88 10.37 14.12
C GLU A 184 5.37 8.94 14.26
N VAL A 185 4.42 8.74 15.17
CA VAL A 185 3.69 7.46 15.25
C VAL A 185 2.53 7.47 14.25
N PRO A 186 2.55 6.62 13.21
CA PRO A 186 1.45 6.52 12.25
C PRO A 186 0.19 5.92 12.89
N SER A 187 -0.96 6.16 12.27
CA SER A 187 -2.24 5.60 12.70
C SER A 187 -2.31 4.09 12.50
N ALA A 188 -3.28 3.42 13.15
CA ALA A 188 -3.53 2.00 12.91
C ALA A 188 -3.93 1.73 11.46
N GLN A 189 -4.63 2.66 10.81
CA GLN A 189 -4.98 2.56 9.41
C GLN A 189 -3.72 2.50 8.53
N VAL A 190 -2.76 3.41 8.71
CA VAL A 190 -1.51 3.44 7.94
C VAL A 190 -0.68 2.16 8.17
N ILE A 191 -0.56 1.71 9.43
CA ILE A 191 0.20 0.50 9.75
C ILE A 191 -0.43 -0.74 9.14
N VAL A 192 -1.75 -0.94 9.26
CA VAL A 192 -2.44 -2.07 8.64
C VAL A 192 -2.32 -2.02 7.12
N TYR A 193 -2.55 -0.85 6.51
CA TYR A 193 -2.41 -0.66 5.07
C TYR A 193 -1.02 -1.06 4.58
N THR A 194 0.02 -0.64 5.31
CA THR A 194 1.42 -0.91 4.98
C THR A 194 1.76 -2.39 5.13
N ILE A 195 1.39 -3.03 6.26
CA ILE A 195 1.71 -4.44 6.51
C ILE A 195 1.07 -5.34 5.45
N ILE A 196 -0.24 -5.17 5.23
CA ILE A 196 -0.98 -6.00 4.28
C ILE A 196 -0.52 -5.73 2.85
N GLY A 197 -0.33 -4.46 2.48
CA GLY A 197 0.14 -4.08 1.15
C GLY A 197 1.52 -4.66 0.84
N HIS A 198 2.47 -4.46 1.76
CA HIS A 198 3.83 -4.97 1.61
C HIS A 198 3.85 -6.50 1.46
N TYR A 199 3.06 -7.21 2.26
CA TYR A 199 2.95 -8.67 2.16
C TYR A 199 2.35 -9.12 0.83
N LEU A 200 1.28 -8.48 0.35
CA LEU A 200 0.68 -8.83 -0.94
C LEU A 200 1.62 -8.58 -2.12
N ALA A 201 2.49 -7.57 -2.02
CA ALA A 201 3.46 -7.24 -3.05
C ALA A 201 4.71 -8.13 -3.03
N THR A 202 5.13 -8.59 -1.84
CA THR A 202 6.47 -9.20 -1.66
C THR A 202 6.49 -10.58 -1.00
N GLY A 203 5.41 -10.98 -0.32
CA GLY A 203 5.36 -12.15 0.56
C GLY A 203 6.05 -11.97 1.91
N GLU A 204 6.68 -10.82 2.18
CA GLU A 204 7.38 -10.54 3.44
C GLU A 204 6.41 -10.09 4.54
N ARG A 205 6.50 -10.72 5.71
CA ARG A 205 5.69 -10.38 6.90
C ARG A 205 6.40 -9.34 7.74
N LEU A 206 5.83 -8.15 7.83
CA LEU A 206 6.29 -7.12 8.77
C LEU A 206 5.73 -7.41 10.17
N PHE A 207 6.54 -7.21 11.21
CA PHE A 207 6.15 -7.38 12.62
C PHE A 207 5.60 -8.79 12.95
N GLU A 208 6.20 -9.85 12.41
CA GLU A 208 5.70 -11.23 12.55
C GLU A 208 5.64 -11.74 14.00
N HIS A 209 6.54 -11.27 14.87
CA HIS A 209 6.65 -11.73 16.26
C HIS A 209 6.59 -10.60 17.29
N ILE A 210 6.07 -9.43 16.90
CA ILE A 210 6.08 -8.25 17.75
C ILE A 210 4.86 -7.37 17.46
N TYR A 211 4.38 -6.66 18.47
CA TYR A 211 3.39 -5.60 18.30
C TYR A 211 4.05 -4.23 18.27
N VAL A 212 3.45 -3.33 17.51
CA VAL A 212 3.76 -1.89 17.53
C VAL A 212 2.53 -1.08 17.87
N ARG A 213 2.64 -0.19 18.86
CA ARG A 213 1.64 0.83 19.14
C ARG A 213 1.56 1.85 18.01
N THR A 214 0.36 2.37 17.79
CA THR A 214 0.03 3.36 16.74
C THR A 214 -0.51 4.64 17.37
N SER A 215 -0.72 5.71 16.61
CA SER A 215 -1.33 6.93 17.15
C SER A 215 -2.85 6.81 17.39
N SER A 216 -3.47 5.71 16.97
CA SER A 216 -4.90 5.47 17.17
C SER A 216 -5.23 5.01 18.60
N VAL A 217 -6.42 5.39 19.07
CA VAL A 217 -7.02 4.92 20.32
C VAL A 217 -8.41 4.37 20.08
N ASP A 218 -8.87 3.48 20.95
CA ASP A 218 -10.26 3.02 20.97
C ASP A 218 -11.19 4.04 21.66
N SER A 219 -12.49 3.71 21.74
CA SER A 219 -13.50 4.53 22.42
C SER A 219 -13.26 4.73 23.92
N GLY A 220 -12.46 3.87 24.55
CA GLY A 220 -12.06 3.98 25.96
C GLY A 220 -10.77 4.77 26.16
N GLY A 221 -10.15 5.26 25.08
CA GLY A 221 -8.86 5.94 25.13
C GLY A 221 -7.66 4.99 25.20
N TYR A 222 -7.86 3.68 25.04
CA TYR A 222 -6.78 2.71 25.02
C TYR A 222 -6.06 2.71 23.68
N ARG A 223 -4.74 2.60 23.75
CA ARG A 223 -3.84 2.64 22.61
C ARG A 223 -4.00 1.40 21.76
N VAL A 224 -4.24 1.61 20.46
CA VAL A 224 -4.27 0.52 19.48
C VAL A 224 -2.85 0.10 19.14
N TYR A 225 -2.63 -1.21 19.04
CA TYR A 225 -1.40 -1.79 18.54
C TYR A 225 -1.70 -2.86 17.50
N VAL A 226 -0.76 -3.04 16.58
CA VAL A 226 -0.88 -3.89 15.40
C VAL A 226 0.41 -4.70 15.27
N GLY A 227 0.33 -5.94 14.78
CA GLY A 227 1.51 -6.79 14.60
C GLY A 227 1.19 -8.26 14.80
N TYR A 228 2.19 -9.03 15.23
CA TYR A 228 2.14 -10.50 15.28
C TYR A 228 1.59 -11.10 13.98
N PHE A 229 2.08 -10.61 12.84
CA PHE A 229 1.54 -10.99 11.54
C PHE A 229 2.09 -12.33 11.06
N ASP A 230 1.65 -13.41 11.67
CA ASP A 230 2.09 -14.78 11.36
C ASP A 230 1.08 -15.55 10.48
N SER A 231 1.20 -16.88 10.44
CA SER A 231 0.31 -17.76 9.66
C SER A 231 -1.17 -17.66 10.04
N LEU A 232 -1.52 -17.16 11.23
CA LEU A 232 -2.89 -16.96 11.70
C LEU A 232 -3.47 -15.61 11.28
N GLY A 233 -2.67 -14.73 10.68
CA GLY A 233 -3.10 -13.43 10.16
C GLY A 233 -2.74 -12.26 11.09
N LEU A 234 -3.06 -11.04 10.63
CA LEU A 234 -2.67 -9.81 11.30
C LEU A 234 -3.55 -9.56 12.53
N TYR A 235 -2.91 -9.32 13.67
CA TYR A 235 -3.60 -8.95 14.89
C TYR A 235 -3.71 -7.43 15.02
N VAL A 236 -4.91 -6.98 15.41
CA VAL A 236 -5.23 -5.61 15.81
C VAL A 236 -5.88 -5.68 17.18
N ASN A 237 -5.29 -5.02 18.17
CA ASN A 237 -5.72 -5.08 19.56
C ASN A 237 -5.41 -3.75 20.26
N TYR A 238 -5.75 -3.63 21.55
CA TYR A 238 -5.59 -2.40 22.32
C TYR A 238 -5.13 -2.69 23.74
N TYR A 239 -4.48 -1.71 24.36
CA TYR A 239 -4.08 -1.79 25.76
C TYR A 239 -3.82 -0.43 26.39
N TRP A 240 -3.63 -0.41 27.71
CA TRP A 240 -3.26 0.80 28.44
C TRP A 240 -1.82 1.26 28.15
N ASP A 241 -1.63 2.57 28.24
CA ASP A 241 -0.36 3.25 27.96
C ASP A 241 0.76 2.83 28.92
N ASP A 242 0.44 2.54 30.18
CA ASP A 242 1.41 2.11 31.20
C ASP A 242 1.96 0.70 31.02
N ASN A 243 1.47 -0.08 30.06
CA ASN A 243 1.95 -1.43 29.85
C ASN A 243 3.35 -1.43 29.23
N ARG A 244 4.17 -2.36 29.73
CA ARG A 244 5.59 -2.50 29.41
C ARG A 244 5.91 -3.93 28.95
N ARG A 245 5.08 -4.53 28.09
CA ARG A 245 5.36 -5.86 27.53
C ARG A 245 6.64 -5.82 26.69
N ASP A 246 7.43 -6.89 26.76
CA ASP A 246 8.69 -7.08 26.04
C ASP A 246 8.50 -7.39 24.54
N TYR A 247 7.27 -7.72 24.14
CA TYR A 247 6.85 -7.87 22.75
C TYR A 247 6.00 -6.70 22.22
N LEU A 248 6.04 -5.54 22.89
CA LEU A 248 5.28 -4.34 22.52
C LEU A 248 6.19 -3.12 22.35
N GLY A 249 6.51 -2.79 21.10
CA GLY A 249 7.23 -1.56 20.75
C GLY A 249 6.29 -0.45 20.26
N VAL A 250 6.87 0.58 19.65
CA VAL A 250 6.14 1.66 18.97
C VAL A 250 6.52 1.71 17.49
N SER A 251 5.55 2.00 16.62
CA SER A 251 5.81 2.20 15.20
C SER A 251 6.35 3.61 14.94
N SER A 252 7.02 3.81 13.80
CA SER A 252 7.35 5.15 13.33
C SER A 252 7.26 5.28 11.82
N ALA A 253 6.97 6.51 11.37
CA ALA A 253 7.00 6.93 9.99
C ALA A 253 7.69 8.28 9.87
N ARG A 254 8.39 8.54 8.76
CA ARG A 254 9.09 9.81 8.52
C ARG A 254 8.09 10.90 8.16
N LYS A 255 8.22 12.06 8.79
CA LYS A 255 7.52 13.29 8.41
C LYS A 255 8.09 13.84 7.09
N PHE A 256 7.24 14.52 6.34
CA PHE A 256 7.62 15.30 5.16
C PHE A 256 7.72 16.80 5.48
#